data_AF-A0A9P4IC04-F1
#
_entry.id   AF-A0A9P4IC04-F1
#
_cell.length_a   1.000
_cell.length_b   1.000
_cell.length_c   1.000
_cell.angle_alpha   90.00
_cell.angle_beta   90.00
_cell.angle_gamma   90.00
#
_symmetry.space_group_name_H-M   'P 1'
#
loop_
_entity.id
_entity.type
_entity.pdbx_description
1 polymer ?
#
loop_
_entity_poly.entity_id
_entity_poly.type
_entity_poly.pdbx_seq_one_letter_code
_entity_poly.pdbx_strand_id
1 'polypeptide(L)'
;MATITMQCEPVQVSTMTLKTEPEPSPLLDLPLDIMFEIVDLLPLHSKVIFSQTCSDLRAVVKNETAQKLLSAPRAERVSYLRLREKAMPHYRLCYMCMRLHKLEV
;
A
#
# COMPACT_ATOMS: atom_id res chain seq x y z
N MET A 1 31.28 17.13 -14.29
CA MET A 1 30.34 16.04 -13.98
C MET A 1 29.75 16.33 -12.60
N ALA A 2 28.51 16.79 -12.53
CA ALA A 2 27.88 17.22 -11.27
C ALA A 2 27.13 16.04 -10.64
N THR A 3 27.54 15.66 -9.43
CA THR A 3 26.92 14.60 -8.64
C THR A 3 25.77 15.21 -7.83
N ILE A 4 24.54 14.84 -8.14
CA ILE A 4 23.35 15.23 -7.37
C ILE A 4 23.19 14.20 -6.25
N THR A 5 23.54 14.58 -5.02
CA THR A 5 23.21 13.80 -3.82
C THR A 5 21.80 14.16 -3.37
N MET A 6 20.83 13.28 -3.62
CA MET A 6 19.52 13.30 -2.96
C MET A 6 19.73 12.89 -1.49
N GLN A 7 19.70 13.86 -0.60
CA GLN A 7 19.54 13.63 0.84
C GLN A 7 18.05 13.41 1.12
N CYS A 8 17.66 12.16 1.38
CA CYS A 8 16.38 11.87 2.02
C CYS A 8 16.59 12.04 3.53
N GLU A 9 16.05 13.11 4.11
CA GLU A 9 16.02 13.26 5.56
C GLU A 9 15.12 12.19 6.18
N PRO A 10 15.54 11.58 7.31
CA PRO A 10 14.72 10.60 8.01
C PRO A 10 13.53 11.31 8.65
N VAL A 11 12.32 10.98 8.20
CA VAL A 11 11.07 11.32 8.89
C VAL A 11 11.15 10.73 10.30
N GLN A 12 11.26 11.59 11.30
CA GLN A 12 11.31 11.18 12.70
C GLN A 12 9.96 10.62 13.12
N VAL A 13 9.87 9.29 13.21
CA VAL A 13 8.70 8.62 13.78
C VAL A 13 8.90 8.55 15.29
N SER A 14 8.43 9.57 16.00
CA SER A 14 8.31 9.56 17.47
C SER A 14 7.41 8.41 17.89
N THR A 15 8.01 7.37 18.47
CA THR A 15 7.30 6.20 18.99
C THR A 15 6.80 6.52 20.40
N MET A 16 5.57 7.04 20.49
CA MET A 16 4.82 7.07 21.75
C MET A 16 3.92 5.84 21.82
N THR A 17 4.26 4.92 22.71
CA THR A 17 3.42 3.79 23.11
C THR A 17 2.28 4.31 24.00
N LEU A 18 1.20 4.78 23.37
CA LEU A 18 -0.10 4.91 24.02
C LEU A 18 -0.86 3.59 23.86
N LYS A 19 -1.40 3.07 24.96
CA LYS A 19 -2.56 2.18 24.93
C LYS A 19 -3.75 3.02 24.46
N THR A 20 -3.85 3.19 23.15
CA THR A 20 -5.02 3.78 22.54
C THR A 20 -5.97 2.62 22.27
N GLU A 21 -7.18 2.69 22.84
CA GLU A 21 -8.31 1.99 22.23
C GLU A 21 -8.29 2.35 20.73
N PRO A 22 -8.59 1.42 19.80
CA PRO A 22 -8.55 1.71 18.38
C PRO A 22 -9.61 2.78 18.09
N GLU A 23 -9.18 4.04 18.07
CA GLU A 23 -10.02 5.16 17.67
C GLU A 23 -10.57 4.86 16.27
N PRO A 24 -11.89 5.05 16.05
CA PRO A 24 -12.47 4.84 14.75
C PRO A 24 -11.73 5.70 13.72
N SER A 25 -11.37 5.08 12.60
CA SER A 25 -10.66 5.78 11.52
C SER A 25 -11.59 6.85 10.94
N PRO A 26 -11.19 8.14 10.93
CA PRO A 26 -12.02 9.22 10.36
C PRO A 26 -12.36 9.00 8.88
N LEU A 27 -11.58 8.15 8.20
CA LEU A 27 -11.82 7.75 6.82
C LEU A 27 -13.10 6.91 6.67
N LEU A 28 -13.49 6.15 7.71
CA LEU A 28 -14.69 5.32 7.73
C LEU A 28 -15.96 6.13 8.02
N ASP A 29 -15.83 7.36 8.53
CA ASP A 29 -16.95 8.29 8.76
C ASP A 29 -17.36 9.05 7.49
N LEU A 30 -16.62 8.87 6.38
CA LEU A 30 -16.95 9.49 5.11
C LEU A 30 -18.22 8.88 4.49
N PRO A 31 -19.05 9.70 3.82
CA PRO A 31 -20.11 9.17 2.97
C PRO A 31 -19.54 8.21 1.92
N LEU A 32 -20.29 7.15 1.63
CA LEU A 32 -19.87 6.10 0.67
C LEU A 32 -19.53 6.68 -0.71
N ASP A 33 -20.28 7.67 -1.18
CA ASP A 33 -20.06 8.30 -2.49
C ASP A 33 -18.67 8.95 -2.55
N ILE A 34 -18.28 9.69 -1.50
CA ILE A 34 -16.95 10.29 -1.38
C ILE A 34 -15.86 9.21 -1.34
N MET A 35 -16.13 8.11 -0.64
CA MET A 35 -15.20 6.99 -0.56
C MET A 35 -15.02 6.28 -1.91
N PHE A 36 -16.07 6.14 -2.71
CA PHE A 36 -15.97 5.63 -4.07
C PHE A 36 -15.19 6.58 -4.98
N GLU A 37 -15.42 7.90 -4.89
CA GLU A 37 -14.65 8.89 -5.65
C GLU A 37 -13.15 8.82 -5.31
N ILE A 38 -12.79 8.73 -4.03
CA ILE A 38 -11.40 8.54 -3.60
C ILE A 38 -10.82 7.28 -4.22
N VAL A 39 -11.52 6.14 -4.10
CA VAL A 39 -11.06 4.86 -4.65
C VAL A 39 -10.93 4.92 -6.16
N ASP A 40 -11.80 5.65 -6.87
CA ASP A 40 -11.74 5.76 -8.32
C ASP A 40 -10.52 6.52 -8.85
N LEU A 41 -10.04 7.50 -8.07
CA LEU A 41 -8.84 8.27 -8.36
C LEU A 41 -7.53 7.53 -8.07
N LEU A 42 -7.56 6.43 -7.31
CA LEU A 42 -6.35 5.67 -6.98
C LEU A 42 -5.85 4.86 -8.19
N PRO A 43 -4.53 4.70 -8.36
CA PRO A 43 -4.00 3.73 -9.30
C PRO A 43 -4.33 2.30 -8.84
N LEU A 44 -4.34 1.34 -9.78
CA LEU A 44 -4.80 -0.03 -9.55
C LEU A 44 -4.10 -0.72 -8.38
N HIS A 45 -2.76 -0.66 -8.33
CA HIS A 45 -1.99 -1.22 -7.22
C HIS A 45 -2.38 -0.63 -5.85
N SER A 46 -2.66 0.68 -5.78
CA SER A 46 -3.06 1.35 -4.55
C SER A 46 -4.49 0.98 -4.14
N LYS A 47 -5.42 0.79 -5.08
CA LYS A 47 -6.77 0.27 -4.77
C LYS A 47 -6.72 -1.08 -4.06
N VAL A 48 -5.83 -1.98 -4.52
CA VAL A 48 -5.67 -3.30 -3.89
C VAL A 48 -5.04 -3.21 -2.51
N ILE A 49 -4.07 -2.33 -2.28
CA ILE A 49 -3.52 -2.12 -0.94
C ILE A 49 -4.57 -1.50 -0.01
N PHE A 50 -5.33 -0.52 -0.51
CA PHE A 50 -6.40 0.13 0.23
C PHE A 50 -7.45 -0.87 0.71
N SER A 51 -7.86 -1.83 -0.13
CA SER A 51 -8.81 -2.89 0.23
C SER A 51 -8.27 -3.93 1.24
N GLN A 52 -6.95 -3.93 1.49
CA GLN A 52 -6.29 -4.83 2.43
C GLN A 52 -6.17 -4.23 3.84
N THR A 53 -6.55 -2.98 4.04
CA THR A 53 -6.41 -2.27 5.33
C THR A 53 -7.42 -2.72 6.38
N CYS A 54 -8.71 -2.77 6.06
CA CYS A 54 -9.78 -3.28 6.93
C CYS A 54 -10.92 -3.94 6.12
N SER A 55 -11.87 -4.58 6.80
CA SER A 55 -13.04 -5.22 6.19
C SER A 55 -13.92 -4.25 5.43
N ASP A 56 -14.07 -3.03 5.96
CA ASP A 56 -15.02 -2.05 5.43
C ASP A 56 -14.48 -1.47 4.12
N LEU A 57 -13.20 -1.10 4.09
CA LEU A 57 -12.54 -0.67 2.86
C LEU A 57 -12.41 -1.81 1.83
N ARG A 58 -12.37 -3.06 2.28
CA ARG A 58 -12.48 -4.21 1.38
C ARG A 58 -13.85 -4.29 0.71
N ALA A 59 -14.93 -3.97 1.43
CA ALA A 59 -16.28 -3.98 0.88
C ALA A 59 -16.50 -2.87 -0.15
N VAL A 60 -15.83 -1.71 0.03
CA VAL A 60 -15.86 -0.59 -0.93
C VAL A 60 -15.16 -0.97 -2.25
N VAL A 61 -14.02 -1.65 -2.17
CA VAL A 61 -13.23 -1.99 -3.37
C VAL A 61 -13.75 -3.27 -4.01
N LYS A 62 -14.16 -3.18 -5.28
CA LYS A 62 -14.67 -4.33 -6.04
C LYS A 62 -13.67 -5.50 -6.05
N ASN A 63 -14.17 -6.73 -5.85
CA ASN A 63 -13.38 -7.97 -5.90
C ASN A 63 -12.58 -8.13 -7.22
N GLU A 64 -13.12 -7.63 -8.33
CA GLU A 64 -12.45 -7.63 -9.64
C GLU A 64 -11.13 -6.84 -9.65
N THR A 65 -10.92 -5.89 -8.74
CA THR A 65 -9.69 -5.07 -8.67
C THR A 65 -8.45 -5.96 -8.46
N ALA A 66 -8.55 -6.96 -7.60
CA ALA A 66 -7.46 -7.90 -7.36
C ALA A 66 -7.16 -8.76 -8.59
N GLN A 67 -8.20 -9.20 -9.31
CA GLN A 67 -8.05 -9.95 -10.56
C GLN A 67 -7.41 -9.09 -11.65
N LYS A 68 -7.83 -7.83 -11.78
CA LYS A 68 -7.25 -6.84 -12.71
C LYS A 68 -5.77 -6.63 -12.44
N LEU A 69 -5.34 -6.65 -11.17
CA LEU A 69 -3.92 -6.52 -10.82
C LEU A 69 -3.09 -7.73 -11.29
N LEU A 70 -3.64 -8.94 -11.26
CA LEU A 70 -2.94 -10.14 -11.74
C LEU A 70 -2.66 -10.09 -13.25
N SER A 71 -3.59 -9.54 -14.03
CA SER A 71 -3.45 -9.34 -15.48
C SER A 71 -2.81 -8.00 -15.86
N ALA A 72 -2.51 -7.14 -14.89
CA ALA A 72 -1.95 -5.82 -15.14
C ALA A 72 -0.52 -5.85 -15.72
N PRO A 73 -0.10 -4.76 -16.40
CA PRO A 73 1.27 -4.60 -16.85
C PRO A 73 2.29 -4.83 -15.72
N ARG A 74 3.49 -5.27 -16.09
CA ARG A 74 4.56 -5.56 -15.14
C ARG A 74 4.85 -4.39 -14.19
N ALA A 75 4.81 -3.16 -14.70
CA ALA A 75 5.02 -1.95 -13.90
C ALA A 75 4.02 -1.81 -12.74
N GLU A 76 2.73 -2.02 -12.97
CA GLU A 76 1.69 -1.98 -11.93
C GLU A 76 1.91 -3.04 -10.86
N ARG A 77 2.22 -4.27 -11.30
CA ARG A 77 2.52 -5.38 -10.36
C ARG A 77 3.78 -5.11 -9.53
N VAL A 78 4.81 -4.50 -10.13
CA VAL A 78 6.01 -4.06 -9.40
C VAL A 78 5.66 -3.00 -8.36
N SER A 79 4.87 -1.98 -8.73
CA SER A 79 4.44 -0.92 -7.80
C SER A 79 3.68 -1.50 -6.60
N TYR A 80 2.77 -2.45 -6.84
CA TYR A 80 2.08 -3.19 -5.78
C TYR A 80 3.07 -3.92 -4.84
N LEU A 81 4.00 -4.69 -5.41
CA LEU A 81 4.96 -5.47 -4.62
C LEU A 81 5.93 -4.56 -3.83
N ARG A 82 6.30 -3.39 -4.37
CA ARG A 82 7.10 -2.39 -3.65
C ARG A 82 6.37 -1.81 -2.44
N LEU A 83 5.08 -1.49 -2.58
CA LEU A 83 4.28 -1.04 -1.43
C LEU A 83 4.23 -2.11 -0.34
N ARG A 84 4.10 -3.39 -0.74
CA ARG A 84 4.12 -4.52 0.19
C ARG A 84 5.49 -4.74 0.85
N GLU A 85 6.58 -4.63 0.10
CA GLU A 85 7.95 -4.67 0.63
C GLU A 85 8.15 -3.61 1.72
N LYS A 86 7.68 -2.37 1.49
CA LYS A 86 7.77 -1.29 2.48
C LYS A 86 7.03 -1.62 3.79
N ALA A 87 5.92 -2.35 3.70
CA ALA A 87 5.14 -2.77 4.86
C ALA A 87 5.69 -4.04 5.54
N MET A 88 6.66 -4.74 4.94
CA MET A 88 7.18 -6.03 5.41
C MET A 88 8.72 -5.99 5.53
N PRO A 89 9.27 -5.60 6.70
CA PRO A 89 10.71 -5.28 6.83
C PRO A 89 11.66 -6.43 6.50
N HIS A 90 11.23 -7.69 6.69
CA HIS A 90 12.02 -8.89 6.43
C HIS A 90 11.79 -9.49 5.05
N TYR A 91 11.14 -8.76 4.14
CA TYR A 91 10.89 -9.22 2.78
C TYR A 91 11.53 -8.29 1.77
N ARG A 92 11.94 -8.86 0.62
CA ARG A 92 12.46 -8.12 -0.53
C ARG A 92 11.82 -8.55 -1.84
N LEU A 93 11.57 -7.59 -2.71
CA LEU A 93 11.06 -7.82 -4.05
C LEU A 93 12.17 -8.35 -4.96
N CYS A 94 11.94 -9.54 -5.53
CA CYS A 94 12.74 -10.04 -6.64
C CYS A 94 12.09 -9.67 -7.97
N TYR A 95 12.77 -8.83 -8.76
CA TYR A 95 12.29 -8.42 -10.08
C TYR A 95 12.31 -9.56 -11.10
N MET A 96 13.08 -10.63 -10.88
CA MET A 96 13.13 -11.76 -11.83
C MET A 96 11.88 -12.64 -11.70
N CYS A 97 11.53 -13.05 -10.48
CA CYS A 97 10.39 -13.94 -10.23
C CYS A 97 9.07 -13.20 -9.93
N MET A 98 9.12 -11.87 -9.74
CA MET A 98 7.99 -11.02 -9.36
C MET A 98 7.33 -11.45 -8.05
N ARG A 99 8.13 -11.77 -7.03
CA ARG A 99 7.66 -12.19 -5.69
C ARG A 99 8.46 -11.52 -4.59
N LEU A 100 7.88 -11.54 -3.38
CA LEU A 100 8.54 -11.10 -2.15
C LEU A 100 9.20 -12.32 -1.49
N HIS A 101 10.52 -12.26 -1.34
CA HIS A 101 11.30 -13.28 -0.64
C HIS A 101 11.59 -12.83 0.77
N LYS A 102 11.48 -13.75 1.73
CA LYS A 102 11.96 -13.51 3.08
C LYS A 102 13.49 -13.42 3.03
N LEU A 103 14.05 -12.39 3.65
CA LEU A 103 15.47 -12.34 3.93
C LEU A 103 15.74 -13.32 5.08
N GLU A 104 16.49 -14.38 4.80
CA GLU A 104 17.07 -15.21 5.85
C GLU A 104 18.13 -14.35 6.56
N VAL A 105 17.96 -14.20 7.88
CA VAL A 105 18.90 -13.51 8.78
C VAL A 105 19.75 -14.56 9.46
#